data_AF-A0A6N2W4L9-F1
#
_entry.id   AF-A0A6N2W4L9-F1
#
_cell.length_a   1.000
_cell.length_b   1.000
_cell.length_c   1.000
_cell.angle_alpha   90.00
_cell.angle_beta   90.00
_cell.angle_gamma   90.00
#
_symmetry.space_group_name_H-M   'P 1'
#
loop_
_entity.id
_entity.type
_entity.pdbx_description
1 polymer ?
#
loop_
_entity_poly.entity_id
_entity_poly.type
_entity_poly.pdbx_seq_one_letter_code
_entity_poly.pdbx_strand_id
1 'polypeptide(L)'
;MANVVVSSKLIHGTVFEVNGKEIVVNGQNSSELVAVRGYEGVCGLTHMPEELWQAIESKYAGMTAIKDGFIFAQKNEANAKAAAEDKKDLKTGGEQHVLKKGEKEE
;
A
#
# COMPACT_ATOMS: atom_id res chain seq x y z
N MET A 1 -15.20 6.11 -16.68
CA MET A 1 -13.86 6.24 -16.08
C MET A 1 -13.78 5.22 -14.96
N ALA A 2 -12.91 4.22 -15.07
CA ALA A 2 -12.75 3.22 -14.01
C ALA A 2 -11.90 3.85 -12.90
N ASN A 3 -12.40 3.84 -11.66
CA ASN A 3 -11.61 4.21 -10.50
C ASN A 3 -10.96 2.97 -9.92
N VAL A 4 -9.71 3.11 -9.52
CA VAL A 4 -8.95 2.07 -8.80
C VAL A 4 -8.63 2.56 -7.41
N VAL A 5 -8.50 1.59 -6.53
CA VAL A 5 -8.07 1.75 -5.14
C VAL A 5 -6.61 1.39 -5.08
N VAL A 6 -5.75 2.39 -4.90
CA VAL A 6 -4.32 2.22 -4.71
C VAL A 6 -4.04 2.05 -3.23
N SER A 7 -3.46 0.91 -2.88
CA SER A 7 -3.02 0.60 -1.53
C SER A 7 -1.51 0.75 -1.43
N SER A 8 -1.02 1.34 -0.34
CA SER A 8 0.40 1.41 -0.02
C SER A 8 0.71 0.85 1.36
N LYS A 9 1.63 -0.11 1.42
CA LYS A 9 2.18 -0.69 2.65
C LYS A 9 3.29 0.16 3.27
N LEU A 10 3.68 1.26 2.63
CA LEU A 10 4.73 2.14 3.15
C LEU A 10 4.22 2.96 4.34
N ILE A 11 5.08 3.14 5.35
CA ILE A 11 4.76 3.90 6.57
C ILE A 11 4.37 5.35 6.21
N HIS A 12 5.10 5.94 5.26
CA HIS A 12 4.88 7.28 4.74
C HIS A 12 4.09 7.26 3.43
N GLY A 13 3.34 8.34 3.19
CA GLY A 13 2.75 8.59 1.87
C GLY A 13 3.85 8.82 0.83
N THR A 14 3.58 8.41 -0.40
CA THR A 14 4.49 8.57 -1.54
C THR A 14 3.87 9.50 -2.56
N VAL A 15 4.63 10.49 -3.01
CA VAL A 15 4.19 11.42 -4.06
C VAL A 15 4.76 10.95 -5.40
N PHE A 16 3.89 10.81 -6.39
CA PHE A 16 4.23 10.46 -7.76
C PHE A 16 3.98 11.66 -8.67
N GLU A 17 4.93 11.97 -9.54
CA GLU A 17 4.76 13.03 -10.53
C GLU A 17 4.43 12.39 -11.89
N VAL A 18 3.21 12.58 -12.37
CA VAL A 18 2.76 12.06 -13.66
C VAL A 18 2.03 13.15 -14.43
N ASN A 19 2.35 13.33 -15.72
CA ASN A 19 1.77 14.39 -16.55
C ASN A 19 1.90 15.82 -15.95
N GLY A 20 3.00 16.09 -15.23
CA GLY A 20 3.22 17.39 -14.56
C GLY A 20 2.26 17.66 -13.39
N LYS A 21 1.58 16.63 -12.89
CA LYS A 21 0.76 16.68 -11.67
C LYS A 21 1.38 15.82 -10.59
N GLU A 22 1.39 16.36 -9.37
CA GLU A 22 1.75 15.63 -8.17
C GLU A 22 0.54 14.84 -7.67
N ILE A 23 0.70 13.52 -7.53
CA ILE A 23 -0.32 12.59 -7.09
C ILE A 23 0.17 11.96 -5.79
N VAL A 24 -0.56 12.20 -4.72
CA VAL A 24 -0.22 11.68 -3.39
C VAL A 24 -0.89 10.32 -3.21
N VAL A 25 -0.10 9.28 -2.99
CA VAL A 25 -0.54 7.97 -2.53
C VAL A 25 -0.34 7.89 -1.03
N ASN A 26 -1.43 7.75 -0.30
CA ASN A 26 -1.45 7.65 1.15
C ASN A 26 -0.73 6.38 1.62
N GLY A 27 0.06 6.52 2.68
CA GLY A 27 0.71 5.41 3.39
C GLY A 27 -0.04 5.04 4.68
N GLN A 28 0.60 4.22 5.52
CA GLN A 28 0.04 3.77 6.80
C GLN A 28 -0.25 4.90 7.79
N ASN A 29 0.36 6.08 7.61
CA ASN A 29 0.14 7.26 8.45
C ASN A 29 -1.04 8.15 7.99
N SER A 30 -1.85 7.71 7.02
CA SER A 30 -3.01 8.46 6.56
C SER A 30 -4.28 8.13 7.34
N SER A 31 -5.26 9.02 7.32
CA SER A 31 -6.56 8.80 7.96
C SER A 31 -7.41 7.74 7.25
N GLU A 32 -7.14 7.52 5.95
CA GLU A 32 -7.84 6.56 5.11
C GLU A 32 -6.99 5.28 4.98
N LEU A 33 -7.35 4.28 5.78
CA LEU A 33 -6.60 3.03 5.95
C LEU A 33 -7.46 1.83 5.64
N VAL A 34 -6.89 0.84 4.97
CA VAL A 34 -7.47 -0.51 4.93
C VAL A 34 -6.93 -1.32 6.10
N ALA A 35 -7.82 -1.68 7.02
CA ALA A 35 -7.50 -2.59 8.10
C ALA A 35 -7.57 -4.03 7.60
N VAL A 36 -6.42 -4.69 7.53
CA VAL A 36 -6.32 -6.15 7.44
C VAL A 36 -6.74 -6.75 8.79
N ARG A 37 -7.44 -7.89 8.80
CA ARG A 37 -7.98 -8.50 10.01
C ARG A 37 -6.91 -8.62 11.11
N GLY A 38 -7.19 -8.01 12.26
CA GLY A 38 -6.38 -8.15 13.47
C GLY A 38 -5.03 -7.44 13.38
N TYR A 39 -5.02 -6.10 13.38
CA TYR A 39 -3.89 -5.23 13.78
C TYR A 39 -2.51 -5.43 13.13
N GLU A 40 -2.36 -6.31 12.15
CA GLU A 40 -1.06 -6.74 11.65
C GLU A 40 -1.01 -6.46 10.14
N GLY A 41 -0.70 -5.20 9.81
CA GLY A 41 -0.61 -4.67 8.45
C GLY A 41 -1.74 -3.70 8.11
N VAL A 42 -1.55 -2.41 8.40
CA VAL A 42 -2.38 -1.34 7.79
C VAL A 42 -1.77 -0.97 6.44
N CYS A 43 -2.59 -0.60 5.46
CA CYS A 43 -2.13 0.05 4.23
C CYS A 43 -2.91 1.35 4.04
N GLY A 44 -2.23 2.40 3.54
CA GLY A 44 -2.91 3.62 3.13
C GLY A 44 -3.74 3.37 1.88
N LEU A 45 -4.94 3.94 1.84
CA LEU A 45 -5.85 3.87 0.70
C LEU A 45 -5.87 5.20 -0.06
N THR A 46 -5.90 5.11 -1.38
CA THR A 46 -6.06 6.27 -2.25
C THR A 46 -6.89 5.91 -3.46
N HIS A 47 -7.97 6.65 -3.69
CA HIS A 47 -8.82 6.48 -4.86
C HIS A 47 -8.32 7.38 -6.00
N MET A 48 -8.03 6.79 -7.15
CA MET A 48 -7.61 7.52 -8.35
C MET A 48 -8.09 6.84 -9.63
N PRO A 49 -8.15 7.54 -10.77
CA PRO A 49 -8.58 6.92 -12.02
C PRO A 49 -7.54 5.91 -12.53
N GLU A 50 -8.00 4.81 -13.12
CA GLU A 50 -7.17 3.68 -13.59
C GLU A 50 -6.08 4.13 -14.56
N GLU A 51 -6.42 5.01 -15.51
CA GLU A 51 -5.51 5.61 -16.49
C GLU A 51 -4.31 6.30 -15.81
N LEU A 52 -4.54 6.91 -14.65
CA LEU A 52 -3.54 7.65 -13.91
C LEU A 52 -2.63 6.67 -13.15
N TRP A 53 -3.19 5.63 -12.54
CA TRP A 53 -2.37 4.56 -11.94
C TRP A 53 -1.51 3.87 -12.99
N GLN A 54 -2.05 3.52 -14.17
CA GLN A 54 -1.27 2.91 -15.24
C GLN A 54 -0.11 3.81 -15.70
N ALA A 55 -0.32 5.12 -15.76
CA ALA A 55 0.75 6.07 -16.07
C ALA A 55 1.84 6.10 -14.98
N ILE A 56 1.44 6.02 -13.70
CA ILE A 56 2.38 5.91 -12.57
C ILE A 56 3.13 4.58 -12.61
N GLU A 57 2.41 3.46 -12.74
CA GLU A 57 2.98 2.12 -12.81
C GLU A 57 3.96 2.01 -13.97
N SER A 58 3.62 2.54 -15.14
CA SER A 58 4.53 2.52 -16.29
C SER A 58 5.74 3.44 -16.11
N LYS A 59 5.58 4.63 -15.51
CA LYS A 59 6.68 5.59 -15.29
C LYS A 59 7.61 5.14 -14.16
N TYR A 60 7.07 4.52 -13.13
CA TYR A 60 7.76 4.10 -11.92
C TYR A 60 7.86 2.56 -11.78
N ALA A 61 7.71 1.81 -12.87
CA ALA A 61 7.80 0.34 -12.89
C ALA A 61 9.11 -0.19 -12.29
N GLY A 62 10.19 0.59 -12.39
CA GLY A 62 11.50 0.26 -11.82
C GLY A 62 11.62 0.53 -10.32
N MET A 63 10.66 1.23 -9.70
CA MET A 63 10.68 1.53 -8.28
C MET A 63 10.40 0.27 -7.48
N THR A 64 11.28 -0.06 -6.53
CA THR A 64 11.14 -1.25 -5.67
C THR A 64 9.77 -1.29 -4.98
N ALA A 65 9.22 -0.14 -4.58
CA ALA A 65 7.90 -0.06 -3.98
C ALA A 65 6.77 -0.63 -4.87
N ILE A 66 6.84 -0.41 -6.19
CA ILE A 66 5.85 -0.92 -7.15
C ILE A 66 6.23 -2.34 -7.59
N LYS A 67 7.51 -2.56 -7.90
CA LYS A 67 8.04 -3.85 -8.36
C LYS A 67 7.87 -4.98 -7.35
N ASP A 68 8.19 -4.72 -6.09
CA ASP A 68 8.04 -5.66 -4.98
C ASP A 68 6.59 -5.70 -4.46
N GLY A 69 5.75 -4.81 -4.99
CA GLY A 69 4.33 -4.77 -4.72
C GLY A 69 3.99 -4.28 -3.31
N PHE A 70 4.78 -3.35 -2.77
CA PHE A 70 4.44 -2.55 -1.60
C PHE A 70 3.35 -1.51 -1.91
N ILE A 71 3.29 -1.04 -3.16
CA ILE A 71 2.22 -0.19 -3.68
C ILE A 71 1.54 -0.93 -4.82
N PHE A 72 0.22 -1.06 -4.75
CA PHE A 72 -0.54 -1.83 -5.71
C PHE A 72 -1.94 -1.26 -5.88
N ALA A 73 -2.44 -1.21 -7.12
CA ALA A 73 -3.82 -0.84 -7.41
C ALA A 73 -4.72 -2.06 -7.48
N GLN A 74 -5.95 -1.89 -7.03
CA GLN A 74 -7.01 -2.89 -7.06
C GLN A 74 -8.31 -2.26 -7.54
N LYS A 75 -9.17 -3.08 -8.15
CA LYS A 75 -10.44 -2.60 -8.72
C LYS A 75 -11.45 -2.16 -7.66
N ASN A 76 -11.38 -2.74 -6.45
CA ASN A 76 -12.30 -2.49 -5.36
C ASN A 76 -11.59 -2.66 -4.00
N GLU A 77 -12.11 -2.02 -2.96
CA GLU A 77 -11.59 -2.09 -1.58
C GLU A 77 -11.53 -3.53 -1.05
N ALA A 78 -12.50 -4.37 -1.40
CA ALA A 78 -12.48 -5.79 -1.00
C ALA A 78 -11.27 -6.54 -1.58
N ASN A 79 -10.89 -6.21 -2.81
CA ASN A 79 -9.71 -6.79 -3.46
C ASN A 79 -8.41 -6.15 -2.94
N ALA A 80 -8.44 -4.85 -2.63
CA ALA A 80 -7.38 -4.14 -1.93
C ALA A 80 -7.06 -4.78 -0.58
N LYS A 81 -8.09 -5.16 0.17
CA LYS A 81 -7.94 -5.89 1.43
C LYS A 81 -7.35 -7.27 1.20
N ALA A 82 -7.93 -8.10 0.32
CA ALA A 82 -7.42 -9.44 0.05
C ALA A 82 -5.97 -9.44 -0.44
N ALA A 83 -5.60 -8.51 -1.32
CA ALA A 83 -4.21 -8.33 -1.78
C ALA A 83 -3.28 -7.86 -0.64
N ALA A 84 -3.76 -7.02 0.27
CA ALA A 84 -3.00 -6.64 1.47
C ALA A 84 -2.81 -7.83 2.44
N GLU A 85 -3.78 -8.75 2.54
CA GLU A 85 -3.64 -10.00 3.32
C GLU A 85 -2.60 -10.93 2.70
N ASP A 86 -2.63 -11.12 1.37
CA ASP A 86 -1.66 -11.93 0.63
C ASP A 86 -0.24 -11.36 0.75
N LYS A 87 -0.13 -10.03 0.72
CA LYS A 87 1.12 -9.28 0.88
C LYS A 87 1.46 -8.98 2.34
N LYS A 88 0.78 -9.59 3.31
CA LYS A 88 1.06 -9.39 4.74
C LYS A 88 2.48 -9.85 5.10
N ASP A 89 2.92 -10.97 4.53
CA ASP A 89 4.24 -11.58 4.78
C ASP A 89 5.41 -10.81 4.12
N LEU A 90 5.11 -9.86 3.22
CA LEU A 90 6.11 -9.01 2.57
C LEU A 90 6.76 -8.08 3.59
N LYS A 91 7.98 -8.43 3.99
CA LYS A 91 8.81 -7.70 4.93
C LYS A 91 9.24 -6.34 4.36
N THR A 92 8.63 -5.25 4.83
CA THR A 92 8.94 -3.87 4.38
C THR A 92 10.30 -3.35 4.85
N GLY A 93 11.08 -4.14 5.62
CA GLY A 93 12.39 -3.74 6.17
C GLY A 93 12.32 -2.64 7.25
N GLY A 94 11.23 -1.89 7.31
CA GLY A 94 10.85 -0.95 8.38
C GLY A 94 9.95 -1.57 9.45
N GLU A 95 9.94 -2.91 9.54
CA GLU A 95 9.38 -3.59 10.69
C GLU A 95 10.22 -3.19 11.92
N GLN A 96 9.76 -2.18 12.66
CA GLN A 96 10.10 -2.12 14.07
C GLN A 96 9.72 -3.47 14.62
N HIS A 97 10.71 -4.19 15.16
CA HIS A 97 10.54 -5.42 15.92
C HIS A 97 9.26 -5.32 16.74
N VAL A 98 8.16 -5.88 16.24
CA VAL A 98 6.92 -5.93 16.99
C VAL A 98 7.27 -6.88 18.10
N LEU A 99 7.43 -6.32 19.31
CA LEU A 99 7.65 -7.06 20.54
C LEU A 99 6.80 -8.31 20.47
N LYS A 100 7.47 -9.46 20.42
CA LYS A 100 6.87 -10.78 20.48
C LYS A 100 6.10 -10.83 21.80
N LYS A 101 4.82 -10.47 21.77
CA LYS A 101 3.92 -10.63 22.91
C LYS A 101 3.63 -12.11 23.02
N GLY A 102 4.50 -12.82 23.74
CA GLY A 102 4.34 -14.23 24.03
C GLY A 102 5.63 -15.03 24.07
N GLU A 103 6.67 -14.58 24.77
CA GLU A 103 7.46 -15.52 25.55
C GLU A 103 6.64 -15.83 26.81
N LYS A 104 5.89 -16.93 26.74
CA LYS A 104 5.52 -17.66 27.95
C LYS A 104 6.83 -18.30 28.42
N GLU A 105 7.48 -17.67 29.38
CA GLU A 105 8.39 -18.39 30.27
C GLU A 105 7.54 -19.37 31.09
N GLU A 106 7.82 -20.66 30.91
CA GLU A 106 7.55 -21.71 31.89
C GLU A 106 8.89 -22.40 32.21
#